data_AF-A0A0K8Q4N9-F1
#
_entry.id   AF-A0A0K8Q4N9-F1
#
_cell.length_a   1.000
_cell.length_b   1.000
_cell.length_c   1.000
_cell.angle_alpha   90.00
_cell.angle_beta   90.00
_cell.angle_gamma   90.00
#
_symmetry.space_group_name_H-M   'P 1'
#
loop_
_entity.id
_entity.type
_entity.pdbx_description
1 polymer ?
#
loop_
_entity_poly.entity_id
_entity_poly.type
_entity_poly.pdbx_seq_one_letter_code
_entity_poly.pdbx_strand_id
1 'polypeptide(L)'
;MTPAGWVPTFNAVRAGTGTVEHGAFMDESTVEEMLKRGTGFVPTLSSVIAIAYQHRLIGNNVMYQRILDDIVEAHNHSVNIAWRAGVPIATGTDTSGEIVEELELIMHATGASILDVLPSAGRTAAELAGVADKTGVIRPGLAADILIADGDLLEEGFEVLRRPRWVLKSGKIHEGKPLHFGVRLIQERGLVTQFPAGSSL
;
A
#
# COMPACT_ATOMS: atom_id res chain seq x y z
N MET A 1 8.56 -23.01 -14.74
CA MET A 1 8.23 -23.30 -13.33
C MET A 1 6.89 -22.66 -13.07
N THR A 2 5.87 -23.42 -12.66
CA THR A 2 4.63 -22.84 -12.15
C THR A 2 4.95 -22.16 -10.81
N PRO A 3 4.62 -20.87 -10.59
CA PRO A 3 4.94 -20.22 -9.33
C PRO A 3 4.11 -20.90 -8.23
N ALA A 4 4.76 -21.59 -7.30
CA ALA A 4 4.09 -22.31 -6.22
C ALA A 4 3.58 -21.39 -5.09
N GLY A 5 3.73 -20.07 -5.23
CA GLY A 5 3.44 -19.08 -4.19
C GLY A 5 1.96 -18.84 -3.89
N TRP A 6 1.05 -19.18 -4.80
CA TRP A 6 -0.40 -19.03 -4.57
C TRP A 6 -0.95 -20.10 -3.62
N VAL A 7 -0.37 -21.32 -3.59
CA VAL A 7 -0.92 -22.44 -2.80
C VAL A 7 -0.94 -22.14 -1.29
N PRO A 8 0.13 -21.61 -0.66
CA PRO A 8 0.09 -21.21 0.74
C PRO A 8 -0.97 -20.13 1.03
N THR A 9 -1.03 -19.09 0.19
CA THR A 9 -1.99 -17.98 0.34
C THR A 9 -3.42 -18.48 0.21
N PHE A 10 -3.71 -19.24 -0.83
CA PHE A 10 -5.02 -19.87 -1.06
C PHE A 10 -5.47 -20.73 0.13
N ASN A 11 -4.56 -21.54 0.71
CA ASN A 11 -4.86 -22.35 1.88
C ASN A 11 -5.18 -21.51 3.11
N ALA A 12 -4.47 -20.39 3.33
CA ALA A 12 -4.75 -19.47 4.43
C ALA A 12 -6.13 -18.80 4.28
N VAL A 13 -6.48 -18.40 3.05
CA VAL A 13 -7.81 -17.87 2.73
C VAL A 13 -8.89 -18.93 2.98
N ARG A 14 -8.70 -20.17 2.50
CA ARG A 14 -9.63 -21.29 2.75
C ARG A 14 -9.81 -21.63 4.22
N ALA A 15 -8.78 -21.41 5.04
CA ALA A 15 -8.86 -21.58 6.49
C ALA A 15 -9.66 -20.47 7.19
N GLY A 16 -10.00 -19.38 6.50
CA GLY A 16 -10.82 -18.30 7.02
C GLY A 16 -10.03 -17.15 7.65
N THR A 17 -8.82 -16.85 7.14
CA THR A 17 -8.08 -15.66 7.59
C THR A 17 -8.84 -14.37 7.27
N GLY A 18 -8.71 -13.38 8.15
CA GLY A 18 -9.35 -12.06 7.97
C GLY A 18 -8.65 -11.19 6.93
N THR A 19 -7.31 -11.25 6.88
CA THR A 19 -6.49 -10.58 5.87
C THR A 19 -5.39 -11.49 5.35
N VAL A 20 -4.92 -11.20 4.14
CA VAL A 20 -3.67 -11.70 3.57
C VAL A 20 -2.66 -10.56 3.55
N GLU A 21 -1.47 -10.81 4.06
CA GLU A 21 -0.34 -9.88 4.00
C GLU A 21 0.59 -10.27 2.83
N HIS A 22 1.25 -9.30 2.21
CA HIS A 22 2.12 -9.47 1.04
C HIS A 22 1.37 -10.01 -0.18
N GLY A 23 1.03 -11.31 -0.24
CA GLY A 23 0.25 -11.86 -1.35
C GLY A 23 0.90 -11.69 -2.73
N ALA A 24 2.24 -11.69 -2.82
CA ALA A 24 2.97 -11.34 -4.04
C ALA A 24 2.72 -12.26 -5.25
N PHE A 25 2.19 -13.47 -5.05
CA PHE A 25 1.99 -14.46 -6.10
C PHE A 25 0.55 -14.98 -6.11
N MET A 26 -0.44 -14.12 -5.87
CA MET A 26 -1.84 -14.51 -5.98
C MET A 26 -2.25 -14.65 -7.45
N ASP A 27 -3.18 -15.56 -7.69
CA ASP A 27 -3.87 -15.75 -8.96
C ASP A 27 -5.37 -15.46 -8.79
N GLU A 28 -6.12 -15.52 -9.89
CA GLU A 28 -7.56 -15.28 -9.89
C GLU A 28 -8.31 -16.26 -8.98
N SER A 29 -7.83 -17.50 -8.85
CA SER A 29 -8.46 -18.51 -7.98
C SER A 29 -8.35 -18.13 -6.50
N THR A 30 -7.20 -17.56 -6.10
CA THR A 30 -6.98 -17.02 -4.76
C THR A 30 -7.86 -15.81 -4.50
N VAL A 31 -7.93 -14.88 -5.45
CA VAL A 31 -8.79 -13.69 -5.35
C VAL A 31 -10.27 -14.07 -5.27
N GLU A 32 -10.73 -15.04 -6.05
CA GLU A 32 -12.11 -15.53 -6.00
C GLU A 32 -12.44 -16.14 -4.62
N GLU A 33 -11.52 -16.90 -4.04
CA GLU A 33 -11.70 -17.45 -2.70
C GLU A 33 -11.68 -16.34 -1.63
N MET A 34 -10.86 -15.30 -1.78
CA MET A 34 -10.86 -14.15 -0.86
C MET A 34 -12.23 -13.46 -0.83
N LEU A 35 -12.84 -13.25 -1.99
CA LEU A 35 -14.20 -12.70 -2.11
C LEU A 35 -15.23 -13.60 -1.41
N LYS A 36 -15.17 -14.92 -1.64
CA LYS A 36 -16.09 -15.89 -1.00
C LYS A 36 -16.00 -15.87 0.51
N ARG A 37 -14.81 -15.61 1.06
CA ARG A 37 -14.53 -15.63 2.50
C ARG A 37 -14.66 -14.26 3.17
N GLY A 38 -14.72 -13.18 2.38
CA GLY A 38 -14.61 -11.81 2.91
C GLY A 38 -13.22 -11.50 3.45
N THR A 39 -12.18 -12.14 2.91
CA THR A 39 -10.78 -11.90 3.29
C THR A 39 -10.27 -10.62 2.62
N GLY A 40 -9.72 -9.70 3.40
CA GLY A 40 -9.08 -8.48 2.90
C GLY A 40 -7.63 -8.70 2.45
N PHE A 41 -7.06 -7.70 1.82
CA PHE A 41 -5.68 -7.72 1.33
C PHE A 41 -4.87 -6.53 1.87
N VAL A 42 -3.67 -6.79 2.39
CA VAL A 42 -2.70 -5.79 2.85
C VAL A 42 -1.37 -6.02 2.10
N PRO A 43 -1.10 -5.27 1.01
CA PRO A 43 -0.03 -5.60 0.09
C PRO A 43 1.38 -5.41 0.66
N THR A 44 1.67 -4.31 1.38
CA THR A 44 3.03 -4.01 1.88
C THR A 44 4.08 -3.90 0.75
N LEU A 45 3.69 -3.33 -0.39
CA LEU A 45 4.54 -3.14 -1.58
C LEU A 45 5.86 -2.43 -1.21
N SER A 46 5.80 -1.42 -0.34
CA SER A 46 6.95 -0.65 0.12
C SER A 46 8.03 -1.53 0.74
N SER A 47 7.64 -2.57 1.47
CA SER A 47 8.57 -3.47 2.18
C SER A 47 9.39 -4.33 1.23
N VAL A 48 8.74 -4.90 0.21
CA VAL A 48 9.38 -5.74 -0.80
C VAL A 48 10.37 -4.93 -1.64
N ILE A 49 9.97 -3.71 -2.01
CA ILE A 49 10.85 -2.80 -2.73
C ILE A 49 12.05 -2.40 -1.86
N ALA A 50 11.83 -2.07 -0.57
CA ALA A 50 12.92 -1.74 0.35
C ALA A 50 13.98 -2.87 0.45
N ILE A 51 13.57 -4.15 0.46
CA ILE A 51 14.50 -5.29 0.46
C ILE A 51 15.37 -5.30 -0.82
N ALA A 52 14.79 -5.00 -1.99
CA ALA A 52 15.56 -4.88 -3.22
C ALA A 52 16.65 -3.81 -3.07
N TYR A 53 16.29 -2.63 -2.58
CA TYR A 53 17.24 -1.53 -2.41
C TYR A 53 18.33 -1.84 -1.38
N GLN A 54 18.03 -2.58 -0.31
CA GLN A 54 19.05 -3.06 0.62
C GLN A 54 20.12 -3.91 -0.09
N HIS A 55 19.70 -4.79 -1.02
CA HIS A 55 20.64 -5.55 -1.85
C HIS A 55 21.48 -4.65 -2.76
N ARG A 56 20.89 -3.60 -3.34
CA ARG A 56 21.61 -2.60 -4.14
C ARG A 56 22.69 -1.88 -3.32
N LEU A 57 22.37 -1.47 -2.08
CA LEU A 57 23.29 -0.75 -1.19
C LEU A 57 24.53 -1.57 -0.81
N ILE A 58 24.39 -2.88 -0.67
CA ILE A 58 25.53 -3.79 -0.39
C ILE A 58 26.21 -4.30 -1.67
N GLY A 59 25.86 -3.76 -2.85
CA GLY A 59 26.45 -4.13 -4.14
C GLY A 59 25.94 -5.46 -4.73
N ASN A 60 24.92 -6.09 -4.12
CA ASN A 60 24.31 -7.31 -4.62
C ASN A 60 23.26 -7.02 -5.72
N ASN A 61 23.75 -6.59 -6.89
CA ASN A 61 22.89 -6.22 -8.02
C ASN A 61 22.09 -7.40 -8.60
N VAL A 62 22.57 -8.63 -8.43
CA VAL A 62 21.86 -9.82 -8.90
C VAL A 62 20.55 -10.00 -8.12
N MET A 63 20.61 -9.93 -6.79
CA MET A 63 19.39 -10.03 -5.97
C MET A 63 18.50 -8.82 -6.13
N TYR A 64 19.07 -7.61 -6.24
CA TYR A 64 18.29 -6.41 -6.54
C TYR A 64 17.41 -6.60 -7.78
N GLN A 65 18.00 -7.00 -8.91
CA GLN A 65 17.25 -7.18 -10.15
C GLN A 65 16.26 -8.34 -10.07
N ARG A 66 16.63 -9.47 -9.46
CA ARG A 66 15.70 -10.60 -9.30
C ARG A 66 14.48 -10.26 -8.45
N ILE A 67 14.63 -9.45 -7.41
CA ILE A 67 13.47 -9.04 -6.60
C ILE A 67 12.54 -8.15 -7.41
N LEU A 68 13.08 -7.21 -8.19
CA LEU A 68 12.27 -6.36 -9.07
C LEU A 68 11.54 -7.19 -10.14
N ASP A 69 12.27 -8.02 -10.87
CA ASP A 69 11.72 -8.78 -12.01
C ASP A 69 10.75 -9.88 -11.57
N ASP A 70 11.10 -10.65 -10.52
CA ASP A 70 10.34 -11.84 -10.15
C ASP A 70 9.24 -11.55 -9.11
N ILE A 71 9.48 -10.62 -8.17
CA ILE A 71 8.60 -10.43 -7.00
C ILE A 71 7.77 -9.15 -7.14
N VAL A 72 8.38 -8.01 -7.41
CA VAL A 72 7.64 -6.73 -7.49
C VAL A 72 6.61 -6.76 -8.62
N GLU A 73 6.97 -7.33 -9.78
CA GLU A 73 6.02 -7.46 -10.89
C GLU A 73 4.83 -8.37 -10.55
N ALA A 74 5.09 -9.56 -9.99
CA ALA A 74 4.03 -10.48 -9.59
C ALA A 74 3.14 -9.88 -8.48
N HIS A 75 3.73 -9.09 -7.58
CA HIS A 75 3.03 -8.44 -6.49
C HIS A 75 2.12 -7.31 -7.00
N ASN A 76 2.60 -6.48 -7.92
CA ASN A 76 1.77 -5.49 -8.61
C ASN A 76 0.60 -6.15 -9.35
N HIS A 77 0.85 -7.26 -10.04
CA HIS A 77 -0.20 -8.04 -10.68
C HIS A 77 -1.25 -8.51 -9.66
N SER A 78 -0.81 -9.08 -8.53
CA SER A 78 -1.69 -9.56 -7.45
C SER A 78 -2.58 -8.44 -6.89
N VAL A 79 -2.02 -7.25 -6.66
CA VAL A 79 -2.77 -6.06 -6.23
C VAL A 79 -3.78 -5.64 -7.28
N ASN A 80 -3.39 -5.64 -8.57
CA ASN A 80 -4.28 -5.29 -9.66
C ASN A 80 -5.50 -6.22 -9.75
N ILE A 81 -5.27 -7.55 -9.76
CA ILE A 81 -6.36 -8.52 -9.90
C ILE A 81 -7.29 -8.51 -8.67
N ALA A 82 -6.74 -8.36 -7.46
CA ALA A 82 -7.52 -8.25 -6.23
C ALA A 82 -8.40 -7.00 -6.24
N TRP A 83 -7.81 -5.85 -6.61
CA TRP A 83 -8.52 -4.59 -6.73
C TRP A 83 -9.67 -4.66 -7.74
N ARG A 84 -9.37 -5.15 -8.97
CA ARG A 84 -10.38 -5.25 -10.04
C ARG A 84 -11.52 -6.20 -9.70
N ALA A 85 -11.26 -7.22 -8.88
CA ALA A 85 -12.27 -8.15 -8.41
C ALA A 85 -13.11 -7.60 -7.24
N GLY A 86 -12.69 -6.49 -6.61
CA GLY A 86 -13.39 -5.88 -5.48
C GLY A 86 -12.99 -6.45 -4.12
N VAL A 87 -11.82 -7.08 -4.00
CA VAL A 87 -11.26 -7.46 -2.69
C VAL A 87 -10.95 -6.17 -1.91
N PRO A 88 -11.38 -6.04 -0.64
CA PRO A 88 -11.03 -4.89 0.18
C PRO A 88 -9.51 -4.81 0.39
N ILE A 89 -8.89 -3.70 -0.01
CA ILE A 89 -7.46 -3.46 0.19
C ILE A 89 -7.26 -2.42 1.29
N ALA A 90 -6.42 -2.73 2.29
CA ALA A 90 -5.95 -1.77 3.27
C ALA A 90 -4.46 -1.47 3.10
N THR A 91 -4.08 -0.23 3.40
CA THR A 91 -2.68 0.21 3.40
C THR A 91 -1.96 -0.36 4.61
N GLY A 92 -0.82 -1.01 4.38
CA GLY A 92 0.09 -1.46 5.43
C GLY A 92 1.50 -1.51 4.89
N THR A 93 2.49 -1.18 5.71
CA THR A 93 3.91 -1.07 5.30
C THR A 93 4.77 -2.22 5.82
N ASP A 94 4.15 -3.17 6.54
CA ASP A 94 4.84 -4.13 7.41
C ASP A 94 5.74 -3.38 8.42
N THR A 95 7.05 -3.35 8.22
CA THR A 95 8.00 -2.58 9.03
C THR A 95 8.81 -1.56 8.23
N SER A 96 8.59 -1.46 6.92
CA SER A 96 9.51 -0.80 5.99
C SER A 96 8.76 0.13 5.04
N GLY A 97 9.13 1.41 5.03
CA GLY A 97 8.50 2.43 4.17
C GLY A 97 7.54 3.34 4.92
N GLU A 98 6.89 4.23 4.16
CA GLU A 98 5.95 5.23 4.66
C GLU A 98 4.52 4.89 4.19
N ILE A 99 3.50 5.16 5.01
CA ILE A 99 2.08 4.98 4.64
C ILE A 99 1.73 5.71 3.33
N VAL A 100 2.29 6.90 3.13
CA VAL A 100 2.05 7.71 1.93
C VAL A 100 2.65 7.05 0.69
N GLU A 101 3.83 6.43 0.82
CA GLU A 101 4.47 5.68 -0.27
C GLU A 101 3.67 4.42 -0.61
N GLU A 102 3.18 3.68 0.39
CA GLU A 102 2.32 2.52 0.14
C GLU A 102 1.02 2.90 -0.60
N LEU A 103 0.40 4.04 -0.25
CA LEU A 103 -0.75 4.58 -0.98
C LEU A 103 -0.42 4.89 -2.45
N GLU A 104 0.73 5.50 -2.71
CA GLU A 104 1.22 5.78 -4.06
C GLU A 104 1.46 4.48 -4.85
N LEU A 105 2.03 3.45 -4.21
CA LEU A 105 2.29 2.15 -4.81
C LEU A 105 1.00 1.37 -5.11
N ILE A 106 0.03 1.38 -4.20
CA ILE A 106 -1.30 0.79 -4.44
C ILE A 106 -1.99 1.51 -5.61
N MET A 107 -1.95 2.85 -5.63
CA MET A 107 -2.50 3.63 -6.74
C MET A 107 -1.84 3.28 -8.07
N HIS A 108 -0.52 3.13 -8.08
CA HIS A 108 0.24 2.71 -9.26
C HIS A 108 -0.16 1.31 -9.75
N ALA A 109 -0.18 0.32 -8.85
CA ALA A 109 -0.50 -1.07 -9.19
C ALA A 109 -1.94 -1.24 -9.69
N THR A 110 -2.88 -0.45 -9.16
CA THR A 110 -4.31 -0.56 -9.51
C THR A 110 -4.73 0.32 -10.68
N GLY A 111 -4.00 1.42 -10.93
CA GLY A 111 -4.44 2.48 -11.84
C GLY A 111 -5.68 3.25 -11.36
N ALA A 112 -6.06 3.08 -10.09
CA ALA A 112 -7.24 3.71 -9.51
C ALA A 112 -7.00 5.20 -9.22
N SER A 113 -8.10 5.97 -9.05
CA SER A 113 -7.98 7.37 -8.66
C SER A 113 -7.53 7.51 -7.21
N ILE A 114 -6.94 8.67 -6.87
CA ILE A 114 -6.53 8.97 -5.50
C ILE A 114 -7.69 8.85 -4.49
N LEU A 115 -8.91 9.23 -4.91
CA LEU A 115 -10.11 9.15 -4.07
C LEU A 115 -10.60 7.72 -3.87
N ASP A 116 -10.34 6.83 -4.82
CA ASP A 116 -10.66 5.41 -4.67
C ASP A 116 -9.67 4.71 -3.75
N VAL A 117 -8.38 5.09 -3.81
CA VAL A 117 -7.30 4.49 -3.00
C VAL A 117 -7.29 5.01 -1.57
N LEU A 118 -7.58 6.30 -1.33
CA LEU A 118 -7.54 6.90 0.01
C LEU A 118 -8.31 6.11 1.10
N PRO A 119 -9.51 5.54 0.84
CA PRO A 119 -10.20 4.66 1.77
C PRO A 119 -9.37 3.49 2.31
N SER A 120 -8.37 3.00 1.56
CA SER A 120 -7.47 1.93 2.02
C SER A 120 -6.67 2.28 3.28
N ALA A 121 -6.44 3.58 3.55
CA ALA A 121 -5.81 4.07 4.79
C ALA A 121 -6.81 4.61 5.83
N GLY A 122 -8.12 4.50 5.57
CA GLY A 122 -9.18 5.04 6.43
C GLY A 122 -10.30 4.03 6.64
N ARG A 123 -11.38 4.18 5.86
CA ARG A 123 -12.59 3.33 5.97
C ARG A 123 -12.26 1.85 5.86
N THR A 124 -11.59 1.44 4.79
CA THR A 124 -11.31 0.01 4.51
C THR A 124 -10.35 -0.56 5.55
N ALA A 125 -9.34 0.21 5.98
CA ALA A 125 -8.46 -0.18 7.07
C ALA A 125 -9.22 -0.41 8.38
N ALA A 126 -10.13 0.48 8.75
CA ALA A 126 -10.94 0.34 9.97
C ALA A 126 -11.91 -0.85 9.90
N GLU A 127 -12.48 -1.12 8.71
CA GLU A 127 -13.33 -2.29 8.46
C GLU A 127 -12.54 -3.59 8.65
N LEU A 128 -11.38 -3.72 7.99
CA LEU A 128 -10.54 -4.92 8.08
C LEU A 128 -9.93 -5.12 9.49
N ALA A 129 -9.64 -4.03 10.21
CA ALA A 129 -9.17 -4.08 11.58
C ALA A 129 -10.29 -4.33 12.62
N GLY A 130 -11.56 -4.39 12.20
CA GLY A 130 -12.69 -4.63 13.11
C GLY A 130 -12.99 -3.47 14.05
N VAL A 131 -12.72 -2.23 13.63
CA VAL A 131 -12.90 -1.00 14.42
C VAL A 131 -13.66 0.10 13.68
N ALA A 132 -14.39 -0.24 12.62
CA ALA A 132 -15.21 0.70 11.85
C ALA A 132 -16.37 1.33 12.65
N ASP A 133 -16.77 0.72 13.78
CA ASP A 133 -17.70 1.28 14.75
C ASP A 133 -17.08 2.40 15.62
N LYS A 134 -15.76 2.58 15.54
CA LYS A 134 -14.99 3.53 16.35
C LYS A 134 -14.34 4.63 15.51
N THR A 135 -13.80 4.31 14.33
CA THR A 135 -12.98 5.24 13.54
C THR A 135 -12.99 4.89 12.03
N GLY A 136 -12.18 5.59 11.23
CA GLY A 136 -11.96 5.32 9.80
C GLY A 136 -12.78 6.21 8.86
N VAL A 137 -13.86 6.84 9.35
CA VAL A 137 -14.64 7.83 8.59
C VAL A 137 -15.02 9.01 9.49
N ILE A 138 -15.14 10.20 8.90
CA ILE A 138 -15.63 11.38 9.61
C ILE A 138 -17.17 11.32 9.66
N ARG A 139 -17.72 10.88 10.79
CA ARG A 139 -19.17 10.71 11.00
C ARG A 139 -19.55 10.95 12.46
N PRO A 140 -20.73 11.53 12.76
CA PRO A 140 -21.21 11.66 14.14
C PRO A 140 -21.22 10.32 14.89
N GLY A 141 -20.76 10.34 16.14
CA GLY A 141 -20.68 9.16 17.01
C GLY A 141 -19.37 8.38 16.93
N LEU A 142 -18.48 8.68 15.97
CA LEU A 142 -17.15 8.08 15.89
C LEU A 142 -16.09 8.96 16.58
N ALA A 143 -14.93 8.38 16.85
CA ALA A 143 -13.78 9.09 17.39
C ALA A 143 -13.33 10.19 16.42
N ALA A 144 -12.97 11.35 16.97
CA ALA A 144 -12.34 12.43 16.21
C ALA A 144 -10.85 12.11 15.96
N ASP A 145 -10.62 11.12 15.10
CA ASP A 145 -9.32 10.77 14.53
C ASP A 145 -9.21 11.43 13.15
N ILE A 146 -8.55 12.60 13.08
CA ILE A 146 -8.55 13.45 11.89
C ILE A 146 -7.13 13.93 11.61
N LEU A 147 -6.68 13.73 10.38
CA LEU A 147 -5.47 14.34 9.84
C LEU A 147 -5.83 15.64 9.12
N ILE A 148 -5.22 16.75 9.52
CA ILE A 148 -5.31 18.03 8.82
C ILE A 148 -3.94 18.30 8.24
N ALA A 149 -3.86 18.48 6.92
CA ALA A 149 -2.64 18.79 6.19
C ALA A 149 -2.82 20.06 5.36
N ASP A 150 -1.72 20.76 5.07
CA ASP A 150 -1.75 21.94 4.20
C ASP A 150 -1.54 21.49 2.74
N GLY A 151 -2.46 21.86 1.85
CA GLY A 151 -2.41 21.56 0.41
C GLY A 151 -3.74 21.05 -0.14
N ASP A 152 -3.79 20.81 -1.45
CA ASP A 152 -4.94 20.20 -2.13
C ASP A 152 -4.61 18.77 -2.57
N LEU A 153 -5.32 17.78 -2.04
CA LEU A 153 -5.10 16.37 -2.34
C LEU A 153 -5.33 16.04 -3.82
N LEU A 154 -6.26 16.72 -4.49
CA LEU A 154 -6.59 16.46 -5.90
C LEU A 154 -5.57 17.07 -6.86
N GLU A 155 -4.91 18.17 -6.45
CA GLU A 155 -3.89 18.83 -7.27
C GLU A 155 -2.47 18.32 -6.98
N GLU A 156 -2.14 18.12 -5.70
CA GLU A 156 -0.79 17.79 -5.24
C GLU A 156 -0.61 16.29 -4.93
N GLY A 157 -1.70 15.52 -4.96
CA GLY A 157 -1.67 14.08 -4.69
C GLY A 157 -1.37 13.75 -3.22
N PHE A 158 -0.92 12.51 -2.99
CA PHE A 158 -0.66 12.01 -1.64
C PHE A 158 0.48 12.73 -0.90
N GLU A 159 1.32 13.52 -1.59
CA GLU A 159 2.37 14.34 -0.98
C GLU A 159 1.83 15.31 0.09
N VAL A 160 0.58 15.76 -0.02
CA VAL A 160 -0.10 16.56 1.01
C VAL A 160 -0.07 15.86 2.36
N LEU A 161 -0.23 14.54 2.40
CA LEU A 161 -0.26 13.76 3.65
C LEU A 161 1.09 13.75 4.38
N ARG A 162 2.20 14.08 3.70
CA ARG A 162 3.54 14.22 4.31
C ARG A 162 3.72 15.53 5.08
N ARG A 163 2.80 16.48 4.93
CA ARG A 163 2.81 17.81 5.56
C ARG A 163 1.63 17.98 6.53
N PRO A 164 1.51 17.13 7.56
CA PRO A 164 0.44 17.28 8.52
C PRO A 164 0.63 18.57 9.31
N ARG A 165 -0.43 19.35 9.42
CA ARG A 165 -0.51 20.54 10.26
C ARG A 165 -1.03 20.20 11.65
N TRP A 166 -2.06 19.36 11.73
CA TRP A 166 -2.63 18.88 12.98
C TRP A 166 -3.05 17.43 12.87
N VAL A 167 -2.89 16.70 13.96
CA VAL A 167 -3.45 15.36 14.13
C VAL A 167 -4.38 15.38 15.31
N LEU A 168 -5.66 15.12 15.08
CA LEU A 168 -6.62 14.87 16.13
C LEU A 168 -6.63 13.36 16.39
N LYS A 169 -6.45 12.96 17.65
CA LYS A 169 -6.56 11.57 18.08
C LYS A 169 -7.57 11.50 19.23
N SER A 170 -8.70 10.87 18.98
CA SER A 170 -9.83 10.80 19.92
C SER A 170 -10.22 12.19 20.46
N GLY A 171 -10.21 13.20 19.58
CA GLY A 171 -10.53 14.59 19.90
C GLY A 171 -9.41 15.39 20.58
N LYS A 172 -8.28 14.77 20.93
CA LYS A 172 -7.10 15.49 21.42
C LYS A 172 -6.28 15.99 20.25
N ILE A 173 -5.98 17.28 20.26
CA ILE A 173 -5.23 17.95 19.20
C ILE A 173 -3.72 17.79 19.47
N HIS A 174 -2.99 17.36 18.44
CA HIS A 174 -1.54 17.27 18.41
C HIS A 174 -0.99 18.06 17.24
N GLU A 175 0.13 18.75 17.44
CA GLU A 175 0.86 19.41 16.36
C GLU A 175 1.31 18.36 15.33
N GLY A 176 1.02 18.63 14.05
CA GLY A 176 1.48 17.79 12.96
C GLY A 176 2.99 17.93 12.82
N LYS A 177 3.69 16.79 12.78
CA LYS A 177 5.11 16.74 12.48
C LYS A 177 5.28 16.11 11.10
N PRO A 178 6.11 16.68 10.22
CA PRO A 178 6.45 16.02 8.96
C PRO A 178 6.88 14.57 9.21
N LEU A 179 6.48 13.67 8.33
CA LEU A 179 6.97 12.30 8.37
C LEU A 179 8.43 12.33 7.86
N HIS A 180 9.37 12.13 8.78
CA HIS A 180 10.81 12.13 8.49
C HIS A 180 11.34 10.73 8.12
N PHE A 181 10.54 9.69 8.35
CA PHE A 181 10.90 8.29 8.12
C PHE A 181 10.19 7.76 6.87
N GLY A 182 11.00 7.29 5.94
CA GLY A 182 10.61 6.63 4.69
C GLY A 182 11.85 6.60 3.82
N VAL A 183 12.25 5.42 3.32
CA VAL A 183 13.15 5.38 2.17
C VAL A 183 12.36 6.05 1.08
N ARG A 184 12.65 7.31 0.77
CA ARG A 184 12.04 7.95 -0.39
C ARG A 184 12.59 7.22 -1.61
N LEU A 185 11.92 6.16 -2.07
CA LEU A 185 12.30 5.44 -3.29
C LEU A 185 12.37 6.41 -4.48
N ILE A 186 11.62 7.52 -4.40
CA ILE A 186 11.59 8.60 -5.39
C ILE A 186 12.63 9.73 -5.13
N GLN A 187 13.17 9.94 -3.91
CA GLN A 187 14.22 10.96 -3.67
C GLN A 187 15.65 10.44 -3.63
N GLU A 188 15.89 9.15 -3.86
CA GLU A 188 17.16 8.74 -4.49
C GLU A 188 17.25 9.21 -5.97
N ARG A 189 16.48 10.23 -6.38
CA ARG A 189 16.72 11.08 -7.57
C ARG A 189 18.00 11.93 -7.51
N GLY A 190 18.88 11.70 -6.53
CA GLY A 190 20.32 11.97 -6.68
C GLY A 190 21.07 10.92 -7.52
N LEU A 191 20.42 9.79 -7.83
CA LEU A 191 20.89 8.68 -8.67
C LEU A 191 20.06 8.51 -9.96
N VAL A 192 19.09 9.40 -10.22
CA VAL A 192 18.37 9.48 -11.51
C VAL A 192 18.72 10.79 -12.20
N THR A 193 19.92 10.81 -12.79
CA THR A 193 20.04 11.44 -14.09
C THR A 193 19.39 10.50 -15.12
N GLN A 194 18.43 11.05 -15.88
CA GLN A 194 17.87 10.52 -17.13
C GLN A 194 16.74 9.47 -17.01
N PHE A 195 15.51 9.95 -17.20
CA PHE A 195 14.56 9.19 -18.02
C PHE A 195 15.15 9.09 -19.44
N PRO A 196 15.11 7.93 -20.12
CA PRO A 196 15.45 7.90 -21.53
C PRO A 196 14.48 8.82 -22.27
N ALA A 197 15.04 9.75 -23.05
CA ALA A 197 14.25 10.58 -23.95
C ALA A 197 13.46 9.67 -24.90
N GLY A 198 12.12 9.76 -24.88
CA GLY A 198 11.28 9.21 -25.95
C GLY A 198 10.25 8.15 -25.56
N SER A 199 9.34 8.47 -24.65
CA SER A 199 7.97 7.92 -24.73
C SER A 199 7.00 9.04 -24.35
N SER A 200 6.15 9.39 -25.31
CA SER A 200 5.26 10.54 -25.27
C SER A 200 4.12 10.35 -24.27
N LEU A 201 3.73 11.47 -23.66
CA LEU A 201 2.53 11.72 -22.86
C LEU A 201 1.24 11.22 -23.53
#